data_AF-A0A8K1ZUX2-F1
#
_entry.id   AF-A0A8K1ZUX2-F1
#
_cell.length_a   1.000
_cell.length_b   1.000
_cell.length_c   1.000
_cell.angle_alpha   90.00
_cell.angle_beta   90.00
_cell.angle_gamma   90.00
#
_symmetry.space_group_name_H-M   'P 1'
#
loop_
_entity.id
_entity.type
_entity.pdbx_description
1 polymer ?
#
loop_
_entity_poly.entity_id
_entity_poly.type
_entity_poly.pdbx_seq_one_letter_code
_entity_poly.pdbx_strand_id
1 'polypeptide(L)'
;AISRLQSLPSGNIPLLCDVLVKEVSELTGYDRVMAYKFHEDEHGEVIAECRRSDLEPYLGLHYPATDIPQASRFLFMKNKVRMICDCSAPPVKVIQDKRLPQPLSLGGSTLRAPHGCHAQYMANMGSIASLVMSVTINEDDDETAIDQQKGMKLWGLVVCHHTSPRFVPFPLRYACEFLLQVFGIQLNKEVELATQAREKHILRTQTVLCDMLLRDAPVGIFTQSPNVMDLVKCDGAALYYKNQFWLLEVTPTEAQIRDIAAWLLEYHNSTTGLSTDSLTEAGYPRAAELGDAVCGMAAIKITSKDFIFWFRSHTAKEIKWGGAKHDPGGRN
;
A
#
# COMPACT_ATOMS: atom_id res chain seq x y z
N ALA A 1 27.22 1.10 -1.59
CA ALA A 1 26.03 1.69 -0.96
C ALA A 1 25.54 2.97 -1.67
N ILE A 2 25.80 4.17 -1.16
CA ILE A 2 25.09 5.41 -1.58
C ILE A 2 25.22 5.72 -3.06
N SER A 3 26.46 5.74 -3.59
CA SER A 3 26.68 6.00 -5.02
C SER A 3 25.99 4.99 -5.92
N ARG A 4 25.86 3.72 -5.49
CA ARG A 4 25.14 2.70 -6.26
C ARG A 4 23.64 2.97 -6.27
N LEU A 5 23.04 3.33 -5.13
CA LEU A 5 21.61 3.69 -5.05
C LEU A 5 21.29 4.93 -5.91
N GLN A 6 22.16 5.93 -5.88
CA GLN A 6 21.97 7.17 -6.65
C GLN A 6 22.21 7.00 -8.15
N SER A 7 22.98 5.99 -8.57
CA SER A 7 23.22 5.72 -9.99
C SER A 7 22.13 4.86 -10.65
N LEU A 8 21.13 4.40 -9.90
CA LEU A 8 20.08 3.55 -10.47
C LEU A 8 19.18 4.34 -11.43
N PRO A 9 18.72 3.71 -12.52
CA PRO A 9 17.75 4.32 -13.41
C PRO A 9 16.42 4.53 -12.68
N SER A 10 15.78 5.66 -12.95
CA SER A 10 14.42 5.93 -12.48
C SER A 10 13.38 5.01 -13.14
N GLY A 11 12.24 4.87 -12.47
CA GLY A 11 11.09 4.08 -12.91
C GLY A 11 11.04 2.64 -12.39
N ASN A 12 11.93 2.25 -11.47
CA ASN A 12 12.02 0.86 -10.98
C ASN A 12 12.22 0.77 -9.45
N ILE A 13 11.12 0.97 -8.71
CA ILE A 13 11.09 0.80 -7.24
C ILE A 13 11.53 -0.62 -6.81
N PRO A 14 11.12 -1.72 -7.48
CA PRO A 14 11.61 -3.06 -7.14
C PRO A 14 13.15 -3.16 -7.16
N LEU A 15 13.79 -2.66 -8.22
CA LEU A 15 15.26 -2.65 -8.32
C LEU A 15 15.91 -1.82 -7.21
N LEU A 16 15.31 -0.68 -6.86
CA LEU A 16 15.79 0.16 -5.76
C LEU A 16 15.74 -0.59 -4.42
N CYS A 17 14.67 -1.33 -4.17
CA CYS A 17 14.50 -2.16 -2.98
C CYS A 17 15.48 -3.33 -2.95
N ASP A 18 15.70 -4.01 -4.09
CA ASP A 18 16.65 -5.13 -4.22
C ASP A 18 18.09 -4.70 -3.92
N VAL A 19 18.50 -3.53 -4.40
CA VAL A 19 19.83 -2.98 -4.11
C VAL A 19 19.94 -2.60 -2.63
N LEU A 20 18.89 -1.97 -2.07
CA LEU A 20 18.87 -1.60 -0.65
C LEU A 20 19.09 -2.80 0.27
N VAL A 21 18.32 -3.88 0.08
CA VAL A 21 18.41 -5.06 0.96
C VAL A 21 19.77 -5.75 0.87
N LYS A 22 20.40 -5.76 -0.32
CA LYS A 22 21.76 -6.29 -0.51
C LYS A 22 22.81 -5.46 0.21
N GLU A 23 22.77 -4.13 0.05
CA GLU A 23 23.72 -3.23 0.70
C GLU A 23 23.60 -3.28 2.23
N VAL A 24 22.37 -3.32 2.76
CA VAL A 24 22.14 -3.48 4.20
C VAL A 24 22.60 -4.85 4.69
N SER A 25 22.40 -5.92 3.91
CA SER A 25 22.92 -7.25 4.25
C SER A 25 24.45 -7.27 4.31
N GLU A 26 25.12 -6.71 3.31
CA GLU A 26 26.60 -6.60 3.27
C GLU A 26 27.15 -5.78 4.46
N LEU A 27 26.49 -4.67 4.81
CA LEU A 27 26.90 -3.81 5.91
C LEU A 27 26.70 -4.46 7.28
N THR A 28 25.58 -5.15 7.47
CA THR A 28 25.14 -5.57 8.80
C THR A 28 25.39 -7.05 9.09
N GLY A 29 25.54 -7.88 8.06
CA GLY A 29 25.75 -9.33 8.13
C GLY A 29 24.60 -10.12 8.76
N TYR A 30 23.38 -9.60 8.71
CA TYR A 30 22.18 -10.35 9.11
C TYR A 30 21.90 -11.49 8.13
N ASP A 31 21.24 -12.56 8.60
CA ASP A 31 20.96 -13.75 7.76
C ASP A 31 19.87 -13.47 6.74
N ARG A 32 18.99 -12.51 7.04
CA ARG A 32 17.91 -12.07 6.18
C ARG A 32 17.72 -10.56 6.34
N VAL A 33 17.56 -9.85 5.23
CA VAL A 33 17.21 -8.43 5.16
C VAL A 33 16.08 -8.28 4.17
N MET A 34 15.02 -7.58 4.56
CA MET A 34 13.78 -7.45 3.80
C MET A 34 13.37 -5.99 3.70
N ALA A 35 12.83 -5.60 2.54
CA ALA A 35 12.03 -4.39 2.41
C ALA A 35 10.56 -4.78 2.62
N TYR A 36 9.96 -4.25 3.67
CA TYR A 36 8.59 -4.50 4.09
C TYR A 36 7.76 -3.24 3.83
N LYS A 37 6.84 -3.29 2.87
CA LYS A 37 6.00 -2.16 2.47
C LYS A 37 4.65 -2.22 3.17
N PHE A 38 4.16 -1.10 3.67
CA PHE A 38 2.77 -0.99 4.15
C PHE A 38 1.83 -0.65 2.99
N HIS A 39 0.68 -1.30 2.95
CA HIS A 39 -0.43 -1.01 2.04
C HIS A 39 -1.43 -0.06 2.69
N GLU A 40 -2.46 0.35 1.93
CA GLU A 40 -3.45 1.35 2.34
C GLU A 40 -4.29 0.92 3.55
N ASP A 41 -4.65 -0.36 3.61
CA ASP A 41 -5.30 -1.03 4.75
C ASP A 41 -4.31 -1.42 5.86
N GLU A 42 -3.11 -0.84 5.84
CA GLU A 42 -2.07 -1.00 6.84
C GLU A 42 -1.46 -2.41 6.96
N HIS A 43 -1.93 -3.43 6.25
CA HIS A 43 -1.19 -4.69 6.17
C HIS A 43 0.16 -4.44 5.48
N GLY A 44 1.10 -5.38 5.59
CA GLY A 44 2.37 -5.22 4.87
C GLY A 44 2.83 -6.43 4.11
N GLU A 45 3.75 -6.19 3.19
CA GLU A 45 4.24 -7.14 2.20
C GLU A 45 5.75 -7.07 2.12
N VAL A 46 6.41 -8.22 2.04
CA VAL A 46 7.84 -8.30 1.74
C VAL A 46 8.04 -8.16 0.23
N ILE A 47 8.47 -6.97 -0.20
CA ILE A 47 8.60 -6.62 -1.63
C ILE A 47 10.02 -6.82 -2.20
N ALA A 48 11.02 -6.96 -1.33
CA ALA A 48 12.39 -7.33 -1.70
C ALA A 48 13.06 -8.07 -0.54
N GLU A 49 13.97 -9.00 -0.85
CA GLU A 49 14.62 -9.85 0.14
C GLU A 49 16.05 -10.21 -0.28
N CYS A 50 16.98 -10.11 0.68
CA CYS A 50 18.30 -10.70 0.60
C CYS A 50 18.47 -11.63 1.81
N ARG A 51 18.74 -12.91 1.57
CA ARG A 51 18.81 -13.93 2.63
C ARG A 51 19.90 -14.96 2.38
N ARG A 52 20.29 -15.65 3.46
CA ARG A 52 21.06 -16.89 3.41
C ARG A 52 20.26 -17.97 2.67
N SER A 53 20.93 -18.77 1.86
CA SER A 53 20.30 -19.68 0.88
C SER A 53 19.47 -20.80 1.51
N ASP A 54 19.81 -21.22 2.72
CA ASP A 54 19.16 -22.30 3.49
C ASP A 54 17.85 -21.89 4.17
N LEU A 55 17.53 -20.60 4.24
CA LEU A 55 16.30 -20.14 4.90
C LEU A 55 15.09 -20.18 3.95
N GLU A 56 13.87 -20.31 4.45
CA GLU A 56 12.68 -20.19 3.59
C GLU A 56 12.49 -18.74 3.09
N PRO A 57 12.12 -18.49 1.83
CA PRO A 57 11.92 -17.12 1.34
C PRO A 57 10.65 -16.49 1.91
N TYR A 58 10.69 -15.21 2.28
CA TYR A 58 9.50 -14.45 2.67
C TYR A 58 9.03 -13.48 1.58
N LEU A 59 9.77 -13.37 0.47
CA LEU A 59 9.41 -12.52 -0.66
C LEU A 59 7.97 -12.80 -1.16
N GLY A 60 7.16 -11.73 -1.25
CA GLY A 60 5.76 -11.78 -1.66
C GLY A 60 4.78 -12.23 -0.58
N LEU A 61 5.24 -12.49 0.65
CA LEU A 61 4.34 -12.78 1.77
C LEU A 61 3.75 -11.50 2.35
N HIS A 62 2.45 -11.57 2.62
CA HIS A 62 1.68 -10.54 3.30
C HIS A 62 1.46 -10.90 4.77
N TYR A 63 1.44 -9.87 5.60
CA TYR A 63 1.28 -9.95 7.04
C TYR A 63 0.21 -8.96 7.51
N PRO A 64 -0.67 -9.36 8.44
CA PRO A 64 -1.78 -8.54 8.90
C PRO A 64 -1.29 -7.26 9.59
N ALA A 65 -2.10 -6.20 9.54
CA ALA A 65 -1.76 -4.93 10.16
C ALA A 65 -1.47 -5.04 11.68
N THR A 66 -2.06 -6.04 12.34
CA THR A 66 -1.93 -6.33 13.77
C THR A 66 -0.53 -6.83 14.18
N ASP A 67 0.26 -7.39 13.27
CA ASP A 67 1.63 -7.82 13.55
C ASP A 67 2.54 -6.63 13.91
N ILE A 68 2.23 -5.44 13.38
CA ILE A 68 2.88 -4.18 13.72
C ILE A 68 1.80 -3.18 14.13
N PRO A 69 1.41 -3.15 15.41
CA PRO A 69 0.33 -2.28 15.89
C PRO A 69 0.63 -0.79 15.63
N GLN A 70 -0.43 0.02 15.51
CA GLN A 70 -0.33 1.46 15.23
C GLN A 70 0.61 2.21 16.19
N ALA A 71 0.58 1.87 17.49
CA ALA A 71 1.49 2.44 18.49
C ALA A 71 2.98 2.16 18.18
N SER A 72 3.30 0.98 17.63
CA SER A 72 4.66 0.64 17.19
C SER A 72 5.06 1.41 15.94
N ARG A 73 4.15 1.58 14.98
CA ARG A 73 4.38 2.39 13.77
C ARG A 73 4.69 3.85 14.12
N PHE A 74 3.92 4.41 15.04
CA PHE A 74 4.19 5.75 15.57
C PHE A 74 5.56 5.86 16.24
N LEU A 75 5.98 4.83 16.99
CA LEU A 75 7.33 4.79 17.56
C LEU A 75 8.42 4.69 16.48
N PHE A 76 8.18 4.03 15.35
CA PHE A 76 9.11 3.98 14.22
C PHE A 76 9.23 5.31 13.46
N MET A 77 8.20 6.16 13.52
CA MET A 77 8.29 7.55 13.03
C MET A 77 9.19 8.40 13.93
N LYS A 78 9.14 8.18 15.25
CA LYS A 78 9.99 8.91 16.22
C LYS A 78 11.40 8.36 16.31
N ASN A 79 11.55 7.04 16.28
CA ASN A 79 12.82 6.34 16.42
C ASN A 79 13.04 5.46 15.20
N LYS A 80 13.86 5.98 14.29
CA LYS A 80 14.03 5.38 12.96
C LYS A 80 14.77 4.05 12.97
N VAL A 81 15.47 3.72 14.06
CA VAL A 81 16.26 2.48 14.17
C VAL A 81 15.98 1.79 15.50
N ARG A 82 15.68 0.50 15.45
CA ARG A 82 15.48 -0.35 16.62
C ARG A 82 16.25 -1.67 16.47
N MET A 83 17.04 -2.02 17.48
CA MET A 83 17.79 -3.27 17.53
C MET A 83 17.34 -4.12 18.72
N ILE A 84 17.17 -5.41 18.50
CA ILE A 84 16.98 -6.44 19.51
C ILE A 84 18.12 -7.43 19.29
N CYS A 85 19.03 -7.53 20.27
CA CYS A 85 20.21 -8.39 20.12
C CYS A 85 19.89 -9.86 20.30
N ASP A 86 18.94 -10.14 21.19
CA ASP A 86 18.48 -11.47 21.56
C ASP A 86 17.07 -11.33 22.14
N CYS A 87 16.07 -11.92 21.50
CA CYS A 87 14.69 -11.91 21.97
C CYS A 87 14.44 -12.86 23.15
N SER A 88 15.35 -13.80 23.41
CA SER A 88 15.28 -14.76 24.52
C SER A 88 15.96 -14.24 25.80
N ALA A 89 16.74 -13.16 25.70
CA ALA A 89 17.43 -12.58 26.84
C ALA A 89 16.43 -11.95 27.85
N PRO A 90 16.57 -12.24 29.16
CA PRO A 90 15.67 -11.69 30.17
C PRO A 90 15.84 -10.17 30.28
N PRO A 91 14.75 -9.38 30.31
CA PRO A 91 14.84 -7.93 30.40
C PRO A 91 15.34 -7.50 31.78
N VAL A 92 16.17 -6.46 31.80
CA VAL A 92 16.69 -5.86 33.05
C VAL A 92 15.77 -4.73 33.50
N LYS A 93 15.36 -4.77 34.77
CA LYS A 93 14.45 -3.76 35.34
C LYS A 93 15.18 -2.44 35.59
N VAL A 94 14.60 -1.34 35.10
CA VAL A 94 15.05 0.02 35.43
C VAL A 94 14.69 0.33 36.88
N ILE A 95 15.68 0.76 37.67
CA ILE A 95 15.45 1.25 39.04
C ILE A 95 15.11 2.73 38.95
N GLN A 96 13.91 3.10 39.41
CA GLN A 96 13.43 4.48 39.41
C GLN A 96 13.15 4.95 40.84
N ASP A 97 13.32 6.25 41.07
CA ASP A 97 12.99 6.88 42.34
C ASP A 97 11.47 6.85 42.58
N LYS A 98 11.05 6.51 43.80
CA LYS A 98 9.63 6.44 44.19
C LYS A 98 8.92 7.79 44.12
N ARG A 99 9.67 8.89 44.07
CA ARG A 99 9.13 10.26 43.93
C ARG A 99 8.61 10.56 42.53
N LEU A 100 8.98 9.76 41.52
CA LEU A 100 8.45 9.93 40.17
C LEU A 100 6.96 9.50 40.14
N PRO A 101 6.05 10.36 39.67
CA PRO A 101 4.62 10.06 39.68
C PRO A 101 4.22 8.99 38.65
N GLN A 102 5.08 8.75 37.64
CA GLN A 102 4.85 7.78 36.57
C GLN A 102 6.16 7.13 36.13
N PRO A 103 6.11 5.93 35.52
CA PRO A 103 7.29 5.29 34.95
C PRO A 103 8.01 6.15 33.92
N LEU A 104 9.34 6.06 33.87
CA LEU A 104 10.14 6.71 32.83
C LEU A 104 9.72 6.25 31.43
N SER A 105 9.51 7.21 30.52
CA SER A 105 9.27 6.89 29.12
C SER A 105 10.57 6.48 28.43
N LEU A 106 10.65 5.22 28.03
CA LEU A 106 11.77 4.66 27.27
C LEU A 106 11.54 4.71 25.76
N GLY A 107 10.56 5.48 25.29
CA GLY A 107 10.20 5.58 23.87
C GLY A 107 11.41 5.83 22.98
N GLY A 108 12.33 6.72 23.41
CA GLY A 108 13.56 7.06 22.69
C GLY A 108 14.81 6.24 23.04
N SER A 109 14.70 5.23 23.91
CA SER A 109 15.86 4.44 24.32
C SER A 109 16.22 3.38 23.27
N THR A 110 17.49 3.36 22.87
CA THR A 110 18.01 2.37 21.91
C THR A 110 18.14 0.95 22.49
N LEU A 111 18.05 0.82 23.81
CA LEU A 111 18.13 -0.46 24.56
C LEU A 111 16.77 -0.88 25.14
N ARG A 112 15.69 -0.23 24.74
CA ARG A 112 14.34 -0.58 25.21
C ARG A 112 14.03 -2.04 24.90
N ALA A 113 13.68 -2.80 25.93
CA ALA A 113 13.28 -4.20 25.80
C ALA A 113 12.06 -4.38 24.86
N PRO A 114 12.00 -5.47 24.09
CA PRO A 114 10.79 -5.80 23.34
C PRO A 114 9.63 -6.15 24.26
N HIS A 115 8.41 -5.92 23.78
CA HIS A 115 7.21 -6.43 24.43
C HIS A 115 7.20 -7.97 24.31
N GLY A 116 6.68 -8.66 25.34
CA GLY A 116 6.70 -10.13 25.40
C GLY A 116 6.04 -10.83 24.21
N CYS A 117 4.92 -10.28 23.70
CA CYS A 117 4.28 -10.85 22.51
C CYS A 117 5.19 -10.81 21.27
N HIS A 118 5.97 -9.73 21.09
CA HIS A 118 6.88 -9.60 19.96
C HIS A 118 8.12 -10.47 20.14
N ALA A 119 8.62 -10.62 21.36
CA ALA A 119 9.71 -11.56 21.66
C ALA A 119 9.30 -13.01 21.34
N GLN A 120 8.08 -13.41 21.69
CA GLN A 120 7.54 -14.72 21.33
C GLN A 120 7.30 -14.86 19.82
N TYR A 121 6.79 -13.81 19.16
CA TYR A 121 6.63 -13.78 17.70
C TYR A 121 7.96 -14.01 16.96
N MET A 122 9.02 -13.31 17.40
CA MET A 122 10.39 -13.49 16.91
C MET A 122 10.87 -14.93 17.10
N ALA A 123 10.69 -15.50 18.31
CA ALA A 123 11.05 -16.89 18.59
C ALA A 123 10.30 -17.88 17.68
N ASN A 124 9.00 -17.68 17.45
CA ASN A 124 8.19 -18.52 16.57
C ASN A 124 8.65 -18.47 15.10
N MET A 125 9.14 -17.32 14.64
CA MET A 125 9.73 -17.16 13.30
C MET A 125 11.18 -17.66 13.19
N GLY A 126 11.81 -18.04 14.31
CA GLY A 126 13.24 -18.40 14.34
C GLY A 126 14.18 -17.19 14.18
N SER A 127 13.71 -15.97 14.45
CA SER A 127 14.54 -14.75 14.40
C SER A 127 14.99 -14.34 15.81
N ILE A 128 16.17 -14.77 16.24
CA ILE A 128 16.70 -14.48 17.59
C ILE A 128 17.12 -13.01 17.74
N ALA A 129 17.75 -12.43 16.71
CA ALA A 129 18.12 -11.03 16.68
C ALA A 129 17.39 -10.29 15.55
N SER A 130 17.12 -9.00 15.76
CA SER A 130 16.47 -8.15 14.78
C SER A 130 17.05 -6.73 14.75
N LEU A 131 17.17 -6.17 13.55
CA LEU A 131 17.42 -4.75 13.32
C LEU A 131 16.34 -4.24 12.37
N VAL A 132 15.54 -3.29 12.85
CA VAL A 132 14.45 -2.67 12.09
C VAL A 132 14.76 -1.20 11.89
N MET A 133 14.58 -0.73 10.67
CA MET A 133 14.79 0.67 10.31
C MET A 133 13.61 1.19 9.49
N SER A 134 13.14 2.41 9.78
CA SER A 134 11.96 2.97 9.12
C SER A 134 12.30 3.66 7.81
N VAL A 135 11.42 3.48 6.83
CA VAL A 135 11.43 4.21 5.56
C VAL A 135 10.25 5.18 5.59
N THR A 136 10.55 6.47 5.52
CA THR A 136 9.55 7.53 5.45
C THR A 136 9.63 8.23 4.10
N ILE A 137 8.47 8.53 3.53
CA ILE A 137 8.35 9.38 2.33
C ILE A 137 7.53 10.62 2.66
N ASN A 138 7.54 11.60 1.77
CA ASN A 138 6.68 12.74 1.94
C ASN A 138 5.22 12.34 1.66
N GLU A 139 4.30 12.94 2.39
CA GLU A 139 2.87 12.81 2.15
C GLU A 139 2.38 14.17 1.62
N ASP A 140 1.76 14.17 0.44
CA ASP A 140 1.14 15.37 -0.09
C ASP A 140 -0.05 15.74 0.82
N ASP A 141 -0.05 16.97 1.32
CA ASP A 141 -1.04 17.49 2.26
C ASP A 141 -2.47 17.35 1.72
N ASP A 142 -3.28 16.46 2.29
CA ASP A 142 -4.70 16.76 2.46
C ASP A 142 -4.79 17.91 3.48
N GLU A 143 -5.28 19.07 3.04
CA GLU A 143 -5.38 20.36 3.76
C GLU A 143 -6.17 20.32 5.10
N THR A 144 -6.53 19.15 5.63
CA THR A 144 -7.53 18.97 6.69
C THR A 144 -7.00 18.59 8.08
N ALA A 145 -5.71 18.70 8.36
CA ALA A 145 -5.22 18.42 9.72
C ALA A 145 -4.18 19.42 10.21
N ILE A 146 -4.32 19.77 11.48
CA ILE A 146 -3.92 21.05 12.10
C ILE A 146 -2.59 20.93 12.87
N ASP A 147 -1.88 19.81 12.78
CA ASP A 147 -0.72 19.54 13.65
C ASP A 147 0.61 19.41 12.88
N GLN A 148 1.67 20.00 13.44
CA GLN A 148 2.95 20.34 12.80
C GLN A 148 3.89 19.15 12.51
N GLN A 149 3.37 17.92 12.38
CA GLN A 149 4.09 16.72 11.93
C GLN A 149 3.67 16.22 10.54
N LYS A 150 2.72 16.90 9.89
CA LYS A 150 2.14 16.48 8.61
C LYS A 150 3.09 16.73 7.45
N GLY A 151 3.25 15.70 6.63
CA GLY A 151 4.11 15.71 5.47
C GLY A 151 5.06 14.52 5.42
N MET A 152 5.13 13.65 6.44
CA MET A 152 5.89 12.39 6.36
C MET A 152 5.03 11.19 6.73
N LYS A 153 4.97 10.21 5.83
CA LYS A 153 4.29 8.93 5.99
C LYS A 153 5.30 7.80 6.19
N LEU A 154 4.98 6.85 7.07
CA LEU A 154 5.72 5.59 7.17
C LEU A 154 5.37 4.72 5.96
N TRP A 155 6.24 4.71 4.94
CA TRP A 155 6.04 3.91 3.74
C TRP A 155 6.28 2.42 3.99
N GLY A 156 7.26 2.11 4.83
CA GLY A 156 7.70 0.75 5.07
C GLY A 156 8.83 0.66 6.08
N LEU A 157 9.39 -0.54 6.20
CA LEU A 157 10.50 -0.88 7.07
C LEU A 157 11.55 -1.65 6.28
N VAL A 158 12.82 -1.48 6.65
CA VAL A 158 13.86 -2.46 6.37
C VAL A 158 14.01 -3.32 7.62
N VAL A 159 13.73 -4.61 7.49
CA VAL A 159 13.72 -5.57 8.60
C VAL A 159 14.83 -6.59 8.40
N CYS A 160 15.73 -6.69 9.37
CA CYS A 160 16.84 -7.63 9.37
C CYS A 160 16.59 -8.70 10.44
N HIS A 161 16.71 -9.99 10.09
CA HIS A 161 16.59 -11.12 11.01
C HIS A 161 17.87 -11.95 11.04
N HIS A 162 18.25 -12.41 12.24
CA HIS A 162 19.38 -13.31 12.44
C HIS A 162 18.94 -14.50 13.28
N THR A 163 19.45 -15.67 12.94
CA THR A 163 19.14 -16.95 13.59
C THR A 163 19.86 -17.13 14.93
N SER A 164 20.87 -16.31 15.23
CA SER A 164 21.58 -16.26 16.50
C SER A 164 21.58 -14.84 17.09
N PRO A 165 21.98 -14.65 18.36
CA PRO A 165 22.17 -13.31 18.91
C PRO A 165 23.13 -12.49 18.04
N ARG A 166 22.79 -11.21 17.84
CA ARG A 166 23.59 -10.30 17.01
C ARG A 166 23.56 -8.89 17.54
N PHE A 167 24.74 -8.29 17.65
CA PHE A 167 24.90 -6.89 18.02
C PHE A 167 25.50 -6.10 16.85
N VAL A 168 24.87 -4.98 16.51
CA VAL A 168 25.39 -4.02 15.52
C VAL A 168 25.83 -2.75 16.25
N PRO A 169 27.12 -2.36 16.17
CA PRO A 169 27.63 -1.14 16.77
C PRO A 169 26.86 0.10 16.31
N PHE A 170 26.73 1.09 17.21
CA PHE A 170 26.01 2.32 16.92
C PHE A 170 26.49 3.05 15.64
N PRO A 171 27.80 3.18 15.35
CA PRO A 171 28.25 3.83 14.10
C PRO A 171 27.72 3.15 12.84
N LEU A 172 27.63 1.82 12.84
CA LEU A 172 27.12 1.05 11.70
C LEU A 172 25.59 1.18 11.58
N ARG A 173 24.87 1.21 12.71
CA ARG A 173 23.43 1.52 12.72
C ARG A 173 23.14 2.91 12.15
N TYR A 174 23.95 3.90 12.53
CA TYR A 174 23.83 5.27 12.03
C TYR A 174 24.14 5.35 10.52
N ALA A 175 25.13 4.61 10.03
CA ALA A 175 25.41 4.51 8.59
C ALA A 175 24.25 3.89 7.82
N CYS A 176 23.60 2.85 8.36
CA CYS A 176 22.41 2.26 7.75
C CYS A 176 21.22 3.22 7.77
N GLU A 177 21.02 3.96 8.86
CA GLU A 177 19.99 5.00 8.94
C GLU A 177 20.19 6.05 7.84
N PHE A 178 21.43 6.53 7.65
CA PHE A 178 21.75 7.48 6.60
C PHE A 178 21.51 6.90 5.20
N LEU A 179 21.86 5.62 4.98
CA LEU A 179 21.54 4.92 3.73
C LEU A 179 20.04 4.90 3.45
N LEU A 180 19.21 4.64 4.47
CA LEU A 180 17.76 4.65 4.35
C LEU A 180 17.19 6.06 4.10
N GLN A 181 17.82 7.11 4.62
CA GLN A 181 17.42 8.49 4.30
C GLN A 181 17.63 8.79 2.81
N VAL A 182 18.78 8.40 2.25
CA VAL A 182 19.04 8.54 0.81
C VAL A 182 18.05 7.71 -0.02
N PHE A 183 17.78 6.47 0.41
CA PHE A 183 16.77 5.63 -0.22
C PHE A 183 15.37 6.27 -0.17
N GLY A 184 14.98 6.83 0.98
CA GLY A 184 13.69 7.52 1.15
C GLY A 184 13.52 8.70 0.18
N ILE A 185 14.58 9.49 -0.05
CA ILE A 185 14.57 10.59 -1.04
C ILE A 185 14.36 10.05 -2.45
N GLN A 186 15.10 9.00 -2.84
CA GLN A 186 14.96 8.42 -4.18
C GLN A 186 13.58 7.78 -4.37
N LEU A 187 13.09 7.06 -3.36
CA LEU A 187 11.76 6.45 -3.36
C LEU A 187 10.68 7.53 -3.50
N ASN A 188 10.79 8.62 -2.74
CA ASN A 188 9.85 9.74 -2.80
C ASN A 188 9.78 10.33 -4.22
N LYS A 189 10.94 10.55 -4.85
CA LYS A 189 11.03 10.99 -6.25
C LYS A 189 10.34 10.02 -7.21
N GLU A 190 10.52 8.70 -7.05
CA GLU A 190 9.86 7.70 -7.90
C GLU A 190 8.33 7.71 -7.74
N VAL A 191 7.85 7.86 -6.50
CA VAL A 191 6.43 7.97 -6.20
C VAL A 191 5.84 9.24 -6.81
N GLU A 192 6.48 10.39 -6.62
CA GLU A 192 6.06 11.68 -7.20
C GLU A 192 6.04 11.62 -8.74
N LEU A 193 7.07 11.05 -9.38
CA LEU A 193 7.12 10.89 -10.83
C LEU A 193 5.98 10.01 -11.35
N ALA A 194 5.66 8.92 -10.64
CA ALA A 194 4.53 8.06 -11.01
C ALA A 194 3.18 8.79 -10.90
N THR A 195 2.99 9.58 -9.83
CA THR A 195 1.80 10.42 -9.65
C THR A 195 1.69 11.47 -10.74
N GLN A 196 2.76 12.24 -11.01
CA GLN A 196 2.79 13.26 -12.07
C GLN A 196 2.54 12.66 -13.46
N ALA A 197 3.11 11.50 -13.76
CA ALA A 197 2.87 10.81 -15.02
C ALA A 197 1.40 10.41 -15.17
N ARG A 198 0.78 9.91 -14.10
CA ARG A 198 -0.65 9.57 -14.05
C ARG A 198 -1.53 10.81 -14.24
N GLU A 199 -1.27 11.89 -13.51
CA GLU A 199 -2.03 13.14 -13.62
C GLU A 199 -1.92 13.75 -15.02
N LYS A 200 -0.71 13.80 -15.58
CA LYS A 200 -0.48 14.28 -16.93
C LYS A 200 -1.20 13.44 -17.97
N HIS A 201 -1.23 12.12 -17.79
CA HIS A 201 -2.00 11.23 -18.66
C HIS A 201 -3.50 11.52 -18.55
N ILE A 202 -4.04 11.59 -17.33
CA ILE A 202 -5.46 11.92 -17.08
C ILE A 202 -5.83 13.27 -17.72
N LEU A 203 -5.05 14.33 -17.50
CA LEU A 203 -5.34 15.67 -18.02
C LEU A 203 -5.34 15.71 -19.56
N ARG A 204 -4.39 15.01 -20.19
CA ARG A 204 -4.33 14.88 -21.65
C ARG A 204 -5.56 14.15 -22.19
N THR A 205 -5.92 13.02 -21.58
CA THR A 205 -7.10 12.25 -21.97
C THR A 205 -8.37 13.09 -21.78
N GLN A 206 -8.55 13.75 -20.62
CA GLN A 206 -9.69 14.63 -20.36
C GLN A 206 -9.82 15.74 -21.39
N THR A 207 -8.70 16.39 -21.76
CA THR A 207 -8.72 17.47 -22.77
C THR A 207 -9.26 16.97 -24.11
N VAL A 208 -8.81 15.79 -24.56
CA VAL A 208 -9.27 15.18 -25.81
C VAL A 208 -10.74 14.77 -25.71
N LEU A 209 -11.16 14.15 -24.61
CA LEU A 209 -12.55 13.73 -24.42
C LEU A 209 -13.50 14.93 -24.34
N CYS A 210 -13.10 16.03 -23.70
CA CYS A 210 -13.88 17.27 -23.67
C CYS A 210 -14.04 17.90 -25.06
N ASP A 211 -12.99 17.93 -25.89
CA ASP A 211 -13.08 18.41 -27.27
C ASP A 211 -14.03 17.51 -28.11
N MET A 212 -13.98 16.18 -27.91
CA MET A 212 -14.92 15.25 -28.53
C MET A 212 -16.37 15.52 -28.10
N LEU A 213 -16.62 15.75 -26.80
CA LEU A 213 -17.96 16.07 -26.27
C LEU A 213 -18.51 17.42 -26.75
N LEU A 214 -17.64 18.37 -27.12
CA LEU A 214 -18.05 19.66 -27.68
C LEU A 214 -18.41 19.56 -29.17
N ARG A 215 -17.79 18.63 -29.89
CA ARG A 215 -18.03 18.41 -31.33
C ARG A 215 -19.19 17.45 -31.59
N ASP A 216 -19.26 16.38 -30.80
CA ASP A 216 -20.23 15.30 -30.91
C ASP A 216 -21.03 15.14 -29.61
N ALA A 217 -22.22 14.54 -29.70
CA ALA A 217 -22.95 13.99 -28.54
C ALA A 217 -22.06 12.99 -27.77
N PRO A 218 -22.38 12.56 -26.52
CA PRO A 218 -21.56 11.65 -25.69
C PRO A 218 -21.13 10.32 -26.33
N VAL A 219 -21.62 10.02 -27.53
CA VAL A 219 -21.18 8.93 -28.39
C VAL A 219 -19.71 9.08 -28.84
N GLY A 220 -19.19 10.29 -29.01
CA GLY A 220 -17.83 10.52 -29.51
C GLY A 220 -16.76 9.86 -28.63
N ILE A 221 -16.91 9.99 -27.31
CA ILE A 221 -15.98 9.42 -26.30
C ILE A 221 -16.06 7.89 -26.18
N PHE A 222 -17.00 7.23 -26.89
CA PHE A 222 -17.14 5.77 -26.97
C PHE A 222 -16.78 5.21 -28.35
N THR A 223 -16.67 6.04 -29.38
CA THR A 223 -16.49 5.59 -30.77
C THR A 223 -15.11 5.92 -31.34
N GLN A 224 -14.40 6.88 -30.74
CA GLN A 224 -13.09 7.33 -31.17
C GLN A 224 -11.98 6.87 -30.20
N SER A 225 -10.72 7.10 -30.53
CA SER A 225 -9.57 6.84 -29.65
C SER A 225 -8.73 8.11 -29.50
N PRO A 226 -8.26 8.48 -28.29
CA PRO A 226 -8.52 7.83 -27.00
C PRO A 226 -10.00 7.90 -26.57
N ASN A 227 -10.44 6.96 -25.73
CA ASN A 227 -11.82 6.84 -25.26
C ASN A 227 -11.91 6.87 -23.73
N VAL A 228 -13.12 6.67 -23.19
CA VAL A 228 -13.37 6.68 -21.74
C VAL A 228 -12.57 5.65 -20.93
N MET A 229 -12.13 4.55 -21.54
CA MET A 229 -11.31 3.52 -20.88
C MET A 229 -9.87 4.00 -20.67
N ASP A 230 -9.39 4.96 -21.46
CA ASP A 230 -8.07 5.58 -21.27
C ASP A 230 -8.04 6.54 -20.07
N LEU A 231 -9.21 6.92 -19.52
CA LEU A 231 -9.29 7.79 -18.34
C LEU A 231 -9.15 7.00 -17.04
N VAL A 232 -9.73 5.81 -17.00
CA VAL A 232 -9.81 4.96 -15.81
C VAL A 232 -9.41 3.57 -16.21
N LYS A 233 -8.38 3.01 -15.55
CA LYS A 233 -8.01 1.61 -15.75
C LYS A 233 -9.22 0.70 -15.46
N CYS A 234 -9.76 0.07 -16.48
CA CYS A 234 -10.95 -0.76 -16.45
C CYS A 234 -10.83 -1.85 -17.51
N ASP A 235 -11.68 -2.88 -17.41
CA ASP A 235 -11.74 -3.98 -18.38
C ASP A 235 -12.85 -3.78 -19.40
N GLY A 236 -13.73 -2.80 -19.16
CA GLY A 236 -14.73 -2.36 -20.13
C GLY A 236 -15.48 -1.11 -19.66
N ALA A 237 -16.24 -0.53 -20.59
CA ALA A 237 -17.06 0.66 -20.34
C ALA A 237 -18.36 0.61 -21.15
N ALA A 238 -19.42 1.22 -20.62
CA ALA A 238 -20.69 1.33 -21.32
C ALA A 238 -21.30 2.74 -21.23
N LEU A 239 -21.87 3.22 -22.32
CA LEU A 239 -22.75 4.37 -22.37
C LEU A 239 -24.18 3.89 -22.53
N TYR A 240 -25.07 4.28 -21.63
CA TYR A 240 -26.49 4.21 -21.83
C TYR A 240 -27.01 5.63 -22.05
N TYR A 241 -27.37 5.96 -23.30
CA TYR A 241 -27.77 7.32 -23.66
C TYR A 241 -28.94 7.30 -24.65
N LYS A 242 -29.98 8.08 -24.38
CA LYS A 242 -31.19 8.16 -25.24
C LYS A 242 -31.75 6.79 -25.63
N ASN A 243 -31.80 5.87 -24.66
CA ASN A 243 -32.29 4.49 -24.82
C ASN A 243 -31.46 3.58 -25.76
N GLN A 244 -30.24 3.99 -26.10
CA GLN A 244 -29.26 3.23 -26.88
C GLN A 244 -28.02 2.91 -26.04
N PHE A 245 -27.26 1.89 -26.47
CA PHE A 245 -26.03 1.44 -25.80
C PHE A 245 -24.83 1.55 -26.70
N TRP A 246 -23.71 1.93 -26.08
CA TRP A 246 -22.37 1.80 -26.67
C TRP A 246 -21.52 1.05 -25.66
N LEU A 247 -21.01 -0.11 -26.06
CA LEU A 247 -20.29 -1.04 -25.20
C LEU A 247 -18.85 -1.16 -25.68
N LEU A 248 -17.90 -1.11 -24.75
CA LEU A 248 -16.47 -1.26 -25.00
C LEU A 248 -15.91 -2.40 -24.16
N GLU A 249 -15.26 -3.34 -24.84
CA GLU A 249 -14.58 -4.50 -24.24
C GLU A 249 -15.49 -5.33 -23.30
N VAL A 250 -15.10 -5.54 -22.04
CA VAL A 250 -15.81 -6.42 -21.10
C VAL A 250 -16.95 -5.67 -20.42
N THR A 251 -18.18 -5.89 -20.88
CA THR A 251 -19.38 -5.28 -20.30
C THR A 251 -20.46 -6.31 -20.00
N PRO A 252 -21.39 -6.03 -19.08
CA PRO A 252 -22.66 -6.75 -19.02
C PRO A 252 -23.45 -6.59 -20.32
N THR A 253 -24.47 -7.43 -20.49
CA THR A 253 -25.44 -7.30 -21.59
C THR A 253 -26.28 -6.03 -21.44
N GLU A 254 -26.88 -5.55 -22.53
CA GLU A 254 -27.78 -4.38 -22.48
C GLU A 254 -28.91 -4.52 -21.46
N ALA A 255 -29.49 -5.72 -21.34
CA ALA A 255 -30.54 -6.00 -20.36
C ALA A 255 -30.02 -5.86 -18.92
N GLN A 256 -28.81 -6.36 -18.65
CA GLN A 256 -28.16 -6.22 -17.34
C GLN A 256 -27.79 -4.76 -17.06
N ILE A 257 -27.31 -4.01 -18.04
CA ILE A 257 -27.01 -2.57 -17.86
C ILE A 257 -28.27 -1.78 -17.51
N ARG A 258 -29.42 -2.08 -18.14
CA ARG A 258 -30.72 -1.46 -17.78
C ARG A 258 -31.11 -1.78 -16.35
N ASP A 259 -30.93 -3.02 -15.93
CA ASP A 259 -31.24 -3.50 -14.58
C ASP A 259 -30.35 -2.80 -13.53
N ILE A 260 -29.04 -2.69 -13.79
CA ILE A 260 -28.09 -1.92 -12.96
C ILE A 260 -28.49 -0.43 -12.90
N ALA A 261 -28.86 0.18 -14.03
CA ALA A 261 -29.30 1.59 -14.06
C ALA A 261 -30.58 1.80 -13.23
N ALA A 262 -31.52 0.86 -13.27
CA ALA A 262 -32.73 0.90 -12.45
C ALA A 262 -32.40 0.78 -10.95
N TRP A 263 -31.53 -0.15 -10.59
CA TRP A 263 -31.05 -0.31 -9.21
C TRP A 263 -30.37 0.96 -8.69
N LEU A 264 -29.51 1.62 -9.49
CA LEU A 264 -28.90 2.90 -9.12
C LEU A 264 -29.94 4.02 -8.92
N LEU A 265 -30.99 4.07 -9.74
CA LEU A 265 -32.06 5.06 -9.60
C LEU A 265 -32.96 4.79 -8.38
N GLU A 266 -33.08 3.54 -7.93
CA GLU A 266 -33.90 3.18 -6.78
C GLU A 266 -33.15 3.43 -5.47
N TYR A 267 -31.90 2.96 -5.36
CA TYR A 267 -31.16 2.94 -4.10
C TYR A 267 -30.09 4.03 -3.98
N HIS A 268 -29.66 4.63 -5.10
CA HIS A 268 -28.54 5.60 -5.15
C HIS A 268 -28.90 6.92 -5.87
N ASN A 269 -30.17 7.29 -5.93
CA ASN A 269 -30.60 8.47 -6.71
C ASN A 269 -30.09 9.82 -6.18
N SER A 270 -29.76 9.89 -4.89
CA SER A 270 -29.29 11.12 -4.25
C SER A 270 -27.85 11.50 -4.63
N THR A 271 -27.08 10.58 -5.22
CA THR A 271 -25.70 10.82 -5.65
C THR A 271 -25.60 11.02 -7.16
N THR A 272 -24.50 11.64 -7.59
CA THR A 272 -24.14 11.80 -9.02
C THR A 272 -23.59 10.51 -9.64
N GLY A 273 -23.32 9.49 -8.82
CA GLY A 273 -22.75 8.22 -9.23
C GLY A 273 -22.48 7.27 -8.06
N LEU A 274 -21.93 6.11 -8.38
CA LEU A 274 -21.50 5.08 -7.42
C LEU A 274 -20.17 4.48 -7.90
N SER A 275 -19.25 4.24 -6.97
CA SER A 275 -18.03 3.45 -7.22
C SER A 275 -17.95 2.34 -6.20
N THR A 276 -17.73 1.11 -6.66
CA THR A 276 -17.58 -0.09 -5.85
C THR A 276 -16.62 -1.07 -6.51
N ASP A 277 -15.85 -1.81 -5.73
CA ASP A 277 -15.00 -2.92 -6.15
C ASP A 277 -15.74 -4.28 -6.16
N SER A 278 -16.93 -4.35 -5.54
CA SER A 278 -17.78 -5.54 -5.49
C SER A 278 -19.26 -5.15 -5.54
N LEU A 279 -19.90 -5.35 -6.70
CA LEU A 279 -21.34 -5.16 -6.87
C LEU A 279 -22.17 -6.00 -5.88
N THR A 280 -21.66 -7.17 -5.49
CA THR A 280 -22.28 -8.02 -4.46
C THR A 280 -22.29 -7.34 -3.10
N GLU A 281 -21.16 -6.78 -2.66
CA GLU A 281 -21.06 -6.08 -1.37
C GLU A 281 -21.78 -4.73 -1.38
N ALA A 282 -21.86 -4.08 -2.55
CA ALA A 282 -22.68 -2.89 -2.75
C ALA A 282 -24.19 -3.16 -2.66
N GLY A 283 -24.61 -4.43 -2.63
CA GLY A 283 -26.01 -4.82 -2.48
C GLY A 283 -26.80 -4.90 -3.80
N TYR A 284 -26.13 -5.03 -4.94
CA TYR A 284 -26.80 -5.28 -6.22
C TYR A 284 -27.34 -6.73 -6.25
N PRO A 285 -28.67 -6.95 -6.31
CA PRO A 285 -29.26 -8.28 -6.09
C PRO A 285 -28.85 -9.34 -7.11
N ARG A 286 -28.53 -8.93 -8.34
CA ARG A 286 -28.22 -9.83 -9.48
C ARG A 286 -26.73 -9.88 -9.80
N ALA A 287 -25.87 -9.45 -8.87
CA ALA A 287 -24.42 -9.44 -9.06
C ALA A 287 -23.87 -10.83 -9.44
N ALA A 288 -24.42 -11.90 -8.86
CA ALA A 288 -24.01 -13.28 -9.16
C ALA A 288 -24.24 -13.67 -10.63
N GLU A 289 -25.19 -13.05 -11.34
CA GLU A 289 -25.47 -13.33 -12.76
C GLU A 289 -24.46 -12.68 -13.71
N LEU A 290 -23.69 -11.69 -13.23
CA LEU A 290 -22.63 -11.04 -14.00
C LEU A 290 -21.36 -11.88 -14.06
N GLY A 291 -21.18 -12.80 -13.11
CA GLY A 291 -20.02 -13.69 -13.00
C GLY A 291 -18.70 -12.94 -12.77
N ASP A 292 -17.58 -13.65 -12.99
CA ASP A 292 -16.24 -13.10 -12.76
C ASP A 292 -15.83 -12.02 -13.77
N ALA A 293 -16.57 -11.87 -14.88
CA ALA A 293 -16.28 -10.87 -15.89
C ALA A 293 -16.55 -9.44 -15.41
N VAL A 294 -17.49 -9.23 -14.49
CA VAL A 294 -17.86 -7.91 -13.97
C VAL A 294 -18.13 -7.99 -12.46
N CYS A 295 -17.15 -7.54 -11.68
CA CYS A 295 -17.16 -7.54 -10.22
C CYS A 295 -17.20 -6.12 -9.66
N GLY A 296 -16.30 -5.25 -10.14
CA GLY A 296 -16.24 -3.84 -9.77
C GLY A 296 -16.93 -2.95 -10.79
N MET A 297 -17.47 -1.82 -10.33
CA MET A 297 -18.15 -0.84 -11.17
C MET A 297 -17.92 0.59 -10.66
N ALA A 298 -17.66 1.51 -11.59
CA ALA A 298 -17.92 2.93 -11.38
C ALA A 298 -19.02 3.38 -12.35
N ALA A 299 -20.02 4.11 -11.85
CA ALA A 299 -21.15 4.60 -12.63
C ALA A 299 -21.35 6.10 -12.37
N ILE A 300 -21.56 6.87 -13.44
CA ILE A 300 -21.89 8.29 -13.38
C ILE A 300 -23.23 8.51 -14.06
N LYS A 301 -24.14 9.20 -13.37
CA LYS A 301 -25.45 9.60 -13.86
C LYS A 301 -25.31 10.94 -14.59
N ILE A 302 -25.53 10.96 -15.90
CA ILE A 302 -25.57 12.20 -16.70
C ILE A 302 -26.94 12.87 -16.51
N THR A 303 -28.01 12.09 -16.68
CA THR A 303 -29.40 12.50 -16.46
C THR A 303 -30.13 11.36 -15.75
N SER A 304 -31.41 11.54 -15.40
CA SER A 304 -32.21 10.43 -14.85
C SER A 304 -32.39 9.25 -15.80
N LYS A 305 -32.01 9.37 -17.07
CA LYS A 305 -32.14 8.32 -18.10
C LYS A 305 -30.82 7.91 -18.75
N ASP A 306 -29.73 8.63 -18.46
CA ASP A 306 -28.47 8.50 -19.16
C ASP A 306 -27.32 8.28 -18.18
N PHE A 307 -26.48 7.28 -18.47
CA PHE A 307 -25.42 6.80 -17.58
C PHE A 307 -24.15 6.46 -18.34
N ILE A 308 -23.01 6.64 -17.67
CA ILE A 308 -21.71 6.11 -18.08
C ILE A 308 -21.28 5.09 -17.03
N PHE A 309 -20.78 3.95 -17.48
CA PHE A 309 -20.28 2.87 -16.63
C PHE A 309 -18.85 2.51 -17.01
N TRP A 310 -18.05 2.18 -16.01
CA TRP A 310 -16.78 1.47 -16.14
C TRP A 310 -16.85 0.20 -15.31
N PHE A 311 -16.38 -0.90 -15.88
CA PHE A 311 -16.43 -2.23 -15.26
C PHE A 311 -15.02 -2.77 -15.05
N ARG A 312 -14.86 -3.54 -13.97
CA ARG A 312 -13.66 -4.35 -13.74
C ARG A 312 -14.06 -5.79 -13.47
N SER A 313 -13.33 -6.71 -14.08
CA SER A 313 -13.44 -8.13 -13.82
C SER A 313 -12.92 -8.47 -12.43
N HIS A 314 -13.39 -9.59 -11.91
CA HIS A 314 -12.84 -10.18 -10.70
C HIS A 314 -11.36 -10.50 -10.96
N THR A 315 -10.46 -9.78 -10.28
CA THR A 315 -9.05 -10.12 -10.31
C THR A 315 -8.74 -10.92 -9.05
N ALA A 316 -8.63 -12.24 -9.19
CA ALA A 316 -8.13 -13.08 -8.12
C ALA A 316 -6.66 -12.69 -7.85
N LYS A 317 -6.43 -11.82 -6.86
CA LYS A 317 -5.08 -11.66 -6.30
C LYS A 317 -4.85 -12.83 -5.36
N GLU A 318 -4.02 -13.78 -5.78
CA GLU A 318 -3.48 -14.78 -4.86
C GLU A 318 -2.55 -14.10 -3.86
N ILE A 319 -3.10 -13.65 -2.75
CA ILE A 319 -2.33 -13.09 -1.64
C ILE A 319 -1.79 -14.25 -0.80
N LYS A 320 -0.47 -14.42 -0.80
CA LYS A 320 0.21 -15.40 0.06
C LYS A 320 0.39 -14.79 1.44
N TRP A 321 -0.30 -15.31 2.44
CA TRP A 321 -0.19 -14.83 3.81
C TRP A 321 0.91 -15.59 4.57
N GLY A 322 1.81 -14.88 5.24
CA GLY A 322 2.88 -15.43 6.08
C GLY A 322 2.39 -15.99 7.43
N GLY A 323 1.16 -16.50 7.49
CA GLY A 323 0.47 -16.88 8.71
C GLY A 323 -1.03 -16.58 8.62
N ALA A 324 -1.55 -15.76 9.54
CA ALA A 324 -2.94 -15.35 9.55
C ALA A 324 -3.28 -14.39 8.39
N LYS A 325 -4.52 -14.46 7.90
CA LYS A 325 -5.05 -13.47 6.93
C LYS A 325 -5.38 -12.16 7.65
N HIS A 326 -5.22 -11.03 6.97
CA HIS A 326 -5.68 -9.75 7.50
C HIS A 326 -7.22 -9.68 7.57
N ASP A 327 -7.74 -9.29 8.72
CA ASP A 327 -9.14 -8.99 8.96
C ASP A 327 -9.28 -7.52 9.40
N PRO A 328 -9.81 -6.63 8.56
CA PRO A 328 -10.02 -5.21 8.89
C PRO A 328 -11.00 -4.99 10.05
N GLY A 329 -11.88 -5.97 10.35
CA GLY A 329 -12.87 -5.91 11.42
C GLY A 329 -12.41 -6.50 12.76
N GLY A 330 -11.24 -7.14 12.78
CA GLY A 330 -10.68 -7.77 13.97
C GLY A 330 -10.27 -6.73 15.02
N ARG A 331 -11.05 -6.62 16.10
CA ARG A 331 -10.63 -5.83 17.28
C ARG A 331 -9.49 -6.56 18.00
N ASN A 332 -8.43 -5.82 18.33
CA ASN A 332 -7.31 -6.25 19.18
C ASN A 332 -7.78 -6.71 20.57
#